data_AF-A0A1M4N7G9-F1
#
_entry.id   AF-A0A1M4N7G9-F1
#
_cell.length_a   1.000
_cell.length_b   1.000
_cell.length_c   1.000
_cell.angle_alpha   90.00
_cell.angle_beta   90.00
_cell.angle_gamma   90.00
#
_symmetry.space_group_name_H-M   'P 1'
#
loop_
_entity.id
_entity.type
_entity.pdbx_description
1 polymer ?
#
loop_
_entity_poly.entity_id
_entity_poly.type
_entity_poly.pdbx_seq_one_letter_code
_entity_poly.pdbx_strand_id
1 'polypeptide(L)'
;MKAMGAFGLSFIIAMSTLAYTETKAEEDNTRNKYSLAEEGTDLLRKTDINLDMIIDIKDLSIVAKSYNKKAKLADINEDSLVDIYDITLVAKNMDKSYEEEAHIQSAGSVNFRKGPGEKEAIIYPLENGTALTIIGKSDDWYKVRYKDKVGFVAAQFVMPDIAQRGFDTYTSLSLSQYQQFKKDGYSFVARYYSAKDQAKKLTKEEAQAASQAGLRLVAIYQDYNNKAEYFNYEYGVAQSTEAIKQAIEVGQSFSVAGKPSAIYFAVDESNVGDIPLSNIEEYFRGIKDTMDKFSADDPEKRRWDIGVYGNYRVVKFLQEKMGTDLYIWQTSMGTGQANYFSKYFNYNIYQNLHEVNRNGVRIDENYSNVRGDLEHLPLAIKGDI
;
A
#
# COMPACT_ATOMS: atom_id res chain seq x y z
N MET A 1 -14.74 32.03 23.19
CA MET A 1 -13.58 31.10 23.30
C MET A 1 -13.20 30.37 22.01
N LYS A 2 -14.05 30.25 20.97
CA LYS A 2 -13.65 29.61 19.68
C LYS A 2 -12.82 30.49 18.71
N ALA A 3 -12.77 31.81 18.90
CA ALA A 3 -12.07 32.73 18.00
C ALA A 3 -10.59 33.01 18.37
N MET A 4 -10.17 32.73 19.61
CA MET A 4 -8.79 32.97 20.06
C MET A 4 -7.79 31.87 19.64
N GLY A 5 -8.26 30.66 19.32
CA GLY A 5 -7.40 29.55 18.88
C GLY A 5 -6.89 29.69 17.45
N ALA A 6 -7.73 30.20 16.53
CA ALA A 6 -7.36 30.34 15.12
C ALA A 6 -6.33 31.47 14.88
N PHE A 7 -6.37 32.54 15.68
CA PHE A 7 -5.44 33.66 15.59
C PHE A 7 -4.04 33.30 16.12
N GLY A 8 -3.96 32.56 17.22
CA GLY A 8 -2.68 32.10 17.78
C GLY A 8 -1.94 31.13 16.86
N LEU A 9 -2.66 30.17 16.27
CA LEU A 9 -2.05 29.16 15.40
C LEU A 9 -1.62 29.74 14.04
N SER A 10 -2.43 30.63 13.45
CA SER A 10 -2.04 31.35 12.22
C SER A 10 -0.80 32.22 12.44
N PHE A 11 -0.64 32.80 13.62
CA PHE A 11 0.53 33.59 13.99
C PHE A 11 1.76 32.74 14.26
N ILE A 12 1.61 31.57 14.91
CA ILE A 12 2.71 30.61 15.10
C ILE A 12 3.16 30.02 13.77
N ILE A 13 2.24 29.62 12.89
CA ILE A 13 2.55 29.14 11.54
C ILE A 13 3.23 30.24 10.74
N ALA A 14 2.72 31.48 10.76
CA ALA A 14 3.32 32.63 10.08
C ALA A 14 4.73 32.96 10.61
N MET A 15 4.95 32.92 11.93
CA MET A 15 6.27 33.10 12.55
C MET A 15 7.24 31.97 12.18
N SER A 16 6.75 30.72 12.14
CA SER A 16 7.55 29.56 11.76
C SER A 16 7.93 29.58 10.28
N THR A 17 6.99 29.98 9.41
CA THR A 17 7.24 30.17 7.98
C THR A 17 8.19 31.34 7.74
N LEU A 18 8.00 32.49 8.39
CA LEU A 18 8.91 33.64 8.27
C LEU A 18 10.33 33.28 8.72
N ALA A 19 10.46 32.67 9.92
CA ALA A 19 11.76 32.28 10.47
C ALA A 19 12.48 31.24 9.59
N TYR A 20 11.74 30.34 8.93
CA TYR A 20 12.30 29.39 7.97
C TYR A 20 12.68 30.06 6.65
N THR A 21 11.86 30.97 6.10
CA THR A 21 12.16 31.67 4.84
C THR A 21 13.33 32.65 4.97
N GLU A 22 13.56 33.24 6.14
CA GLU A 22 14.68 34.16 6.37
C GLU A 22 16.03 33.43 6.53
N THR A 23 16.05 32.10 6.71
CA THR A 23 17.29 31.36 7.01
C THR A 23 17.89 30.57 5.84
N LYS A 24 17.15 30.21 4.78
CA LYS A 24 17.68 29.33 3.70
C LYS A 24 17.18 29.63 2.28
N ALA A 25 17.39 30.85 1.79
CA ALA A 25 17.20 31.17 0.38
C ALA A 25 18.33 30.69 -0.55
N GLU A 26 19.41 30.12 -0.05
CA GLU A 26 20.54 29.66 -0.86
C GLU A 26 21.10 28.32 -0.35
N GLU A 27 21.45 27.43 -1.29
CA GLU A 27 22.19 26.15 -1.16
C GLU A 27 21.39 24.83 -1.04
N ASP A 28 21.16 24.21 -2.22
CA ASP A 28 20.69 22.82 -2.45
C ASP A 28 21.71 21.73 -2.01
N ASN A 29 22.71 22.08 -1.18
CA ASN A 29 23.90 21.23 -0.91
C ASN A 29 24.25 21.04 0.59
N THR A 30 23.38 21.46 1.52
CA THR A 30 23.65 21.40 2.99
C THR A 30 22.64 20.57 3.80
N ARG A 31 21.75 19.79 3.16
CA ARG A 31 20.77 18.95 3.88
C ARG A 31 21.44 17.72 4.49
N ASN A 32 21.10 17.42 5.74
CA ASN A 32 21.51 16.18 6.39
C ASN A 32 20.81 15.01 5.71
N LYS A 33 21.62 14.16 5.08
CA LYS A 33 21.19 13.07 4.22
C LYS A 33 21.23 11.75 4.98
N TYR A 34 20.10 11.06 5.07
CA TYR A 34 19.96 9.82 5.81
C TYR A 34 19.72 8.63 4.88
N SER A 35 20.31 7.47 5.21
CA SER A 35 19.95 6.19 4.60
C SER A 35 18.86 5.54 5.45
N LEU A 36 17.86 4.95 4.80
CA LEU A 36 16.71 4.37 5.52
C LEU A 36 16.99 3.00 6.16
N ALA A 37 18.25 2.56 6.21
CA ALA A 37 18.68 1.36 6.92
C ALA A 37 18.86 1.57 8.45
N GLU A 38 18.75 2.81 8.93
CA GLU A 38 18.98 3.17 10.33
C GLU A 38 17.66 3.24 11.16
N GLU A 39 17.76 3.01 12.47
CA GLU A 39 16.65 3.13 13.42
C GLU A 39 16.09 4.57 13.44
N GLY A 40 14.76 4.74 13.37
CA GLY A 40 14.11 6.07 13.36
C GLY A 40 13.79 6.66 11.98
N THR A 41 14.05 5.91 10.91
CA THR A 41 13.81 6.30 9.51
C THR A 41 12.35 6.20 9.08
N ASP A 42 11.54 5.37 9.74
CA ASP A 42 10.07 5.33 9.59
C ASP A 42 9.46 6.71 9.85
N LEU A 43 9.95 7.42 10.89
CA LEU A 43 9.49 8.77 11.19
C LEU A 43 9.83 9.76 10.08
N LEU A 44 11.01 9.65 9.45
CA LEU A 44 11.38 10.53 8.32
C LEU A 44 10.38 10.39 7.17
N ARG A 45 10.05 9.14 6.81
CA ARG A 45 9.07 8.84 5.76
C ARG A 45 7.67 9.36 6.11
N LYS A 46 7.25 9.21 7.36
CA LYS A 46 5.95 9.71 7.85
C LYS A 46 5.90 11.24 7.89
N THR A 47 7.03 11.92 8.06
CA THR A 47 7.10 13.40 8.12
C THR A 47 7.30 14.08 6.77
N ASP A 48 7.74 13.34 5.76
CA ASP A 48 7.62 13.77 4.36
C ASP A 48 6.17 13.54 3.95
N ILE A 49 5.43 14.59 3.62
CA ILE A 49 3.99 14.60 3.31
C ILE A 49 3.73 14.90 1.81
N ASN A 50 4.75 15.29 1.05
CA ASN A 50 4.66 15.54 -0.40
C ASN A 50 5.36 14.46 -1.29
N LEU A 51 6.20 13.60 -0.70
CA LEU A 51 6.98 12.48 -1.28
C LEU A 51 8.18 12.86 -2.12
N ASP A 52 8.65 14.09 -2.06
CA ASP A 52 9.85 14.46 -2.78
C ASP A 52 11.15 13.98 -2.07
N MET A 53 11.01 13.21 -0.97
CA MET A 53 12.08 12.69 -0.12
C MET A 53 12.88 13.77 0.61
N ILE A 54 12.30 14.97 0.69
CA ILE A 54 12.81 16.13 1.40
C ILE A 54 11.71 16.56 2.36
N ILE A 55 12.05 16.73 3.64
CA ILE A 55 11.11 17.28 4.62
C ILE A 55 11.32 18.79 4.65
N ASP A 56 10.39 19.53 4.04
CA ASP A 56 10.45 20.97 3.90
C ASP A 56 9.12 21.67 4.22
N ILE A 57 9.07 22.96 3.92
CA ILE A 57 7.94 23.81 4.25
C ILE A 57 6.64 23.39 3.55
N LYS A 58 6.72 22.67 2.42
CA LYS A 58 5.55 22.13 1.72
C LYS A 58 4.92 21.02 2.55
N ASP A 59 5.71 20.18 3.21
CA ASP A 59 5.19 19.13 4.09
C ASP A 59 4.47 19.73 5.29
N LEU A 60 5.12 20.69 5.93
CA LEU A 60 4.54 21.44 7.04
C LEU A 60 3.24 22.15 6.62
N SER A 61 3.19 22.68 5.39
CA SER A 61 1.98 23.30 4.83
C SER A 61 0.82 22.32 4.69
N ILE A 62 1.08 21.07 4.29
CA ILE A 62 0.04 20.05 4.14
C ILE A 62 -0.53 19.66 5.51
N VAL A 63 0.32 19.43 6.51
CA VAL A 63 -0.13 19.10 7.87
C VAL A 63 -0.90 20.26 8.49
N ALA A 64 -0.37 21.49 8.38
CA ALA A 64 -1.04 22.68 8.91
C ALA A 64 -2.42 22.92 8.29
N LYS A 65 -2.58 22.70 6.97
CA LYS A 65 -3.89 22.76 6.29
C LYS A 65 -4.86 21.67 6.74
N SER A 66 -4.34 20.60 7.32
CA SER A 66 -5.11 19.46 7.79
C SER A 66 -5.47 19.52 9.27
N TYR A 67 -4.99 20.54 10.01
CA TYR A 67 -5.24 20.71 11.44
C TYR A 67 -6.74 20.60 11.82
N ASN A 68 -7.03 19.86 12.89
CA ASN A 68 -8.36 19.47 13.35
C ASN A 68 -9.21 18.68 12.32
N LYS A 69 -8.57 18.00 11.37
CA LYS A 69 -9.26 17.11 10.42
C LYS A 69 -8.79 15.69 10.61
N LYS A 70 -9.64 14.74 10.23
CA LYS A 70 -9.27 13.34 10.07
C LYS A 70 -8.58 13.18 8.72
N ALA A 71 -7.25 13.27 8.71
CA ALA A 71 -6.46 13.19 7.49
C ALA A 71 -5.23 12.31 7.72
N LYS A 72 -5.37 11.00 7.46
CA LYS A 72 -4.37 9.95 7.73
C LYS A 72 -2.94 10.27 7.25
N LEU A 73 -2.79 10.97 6.13
CA LEU A 73 -1.46 11.34 5.62
C LEU A 73 -0.78 12.44 6.43
N ALA A 74 -1.56 13.28 7.12
CA ALA A 74 -1.08 14.35 7.97
C ALA A 74 -1.19 14.01 9.47
N ASP A 75 -1.82 12.88 9.81
CA ASP A 75 -1.92 12.29 11.15
C ASP A 75 -0.77 11.30 11.30
N ILE A 76 0.38 11.85 11.65
CA ILE A 76 1.69 11.21 11.68
C ILE A 76 1.84 10.32 12.92
N ASN A 77 1.21 10.73 14.03
CA ASN A 77 1.20 9.96 15.27
C ASN A 77 0.08 8.89 15.32
N GLU A 78 -0.77 8.83 14.29
CA GLU A 78 -1.85 7.86 14.11
C GLU A 78 -2.92 7.90 15.24
N ASP A 79 -3.17 9.08 15.81
CA ASP A 79 -4.15 9.27 16.90
C ASP A 79 -5.57 9.60 16.42
N SER A 80 -5.79 9.54 15.10
CA SER A 80 -7.04 9.81 14.37
C SER A 80 -7.39 11.29 14.20
N LEU A 81 -6.55 12.23 14.64
CA LEU A 81 -6.79 13.65 14.47
C LEU A 81 -5.49 14.41 14.18
N VAL A 82 -5.44 15.15 13.07
CA VAL A 82 -4.29 16.01 12.82
C VAL A 82 -4.26 17.15 13.84
N ASP A 83 -3.23 17.19 14.66
CA ASP A 83 -3.10 18.14 15.74
C ASP A 83 -1.69 18.77 15.83
N ILE A 84 -1.36 19.34 16.99
CA ILE A 84 -0.09 20.03 17.19
C ILE A 84 1.10 19.06 17.27
N TYR A 85 0.88 17.81 17.65
CA TYR A 85 1.92 16.79 17.72
C TYR A 85 2.39 16.42 16.31
N ASP A 86 1.49 16.27 15.34
CA ASP A 86 1.88 16.02 13.94
C ASP A 86 2.71 17.15 13.35
N ILE A 87 2.24 18.39 13.56
CA ILE A 87 2.96 19.59 13.13
C ILE A 87 4.37 19.61 13.75
N THR A 88 4.48 19.23 15.02
CA THR A 88 5.76 19.16 15.74
C THR A 88 6.66 18.06 15.18
N LEU A 89 6.12 16.91 14.79
CA LEU A 89 6.89 15.82 14.18
C LEU A 89 7.48 16.25 12.83
N VAL A 90 6.72 16.93 11.97
CA VAL A 90 7.27 17.51 10.73
C VAL A 90 8.32 18.56 11.04
N ALA A 91 8.01 19.52 11.90
CA ALA A 91 8.92 20.61 12.26
C ALA A 91 10.28 20.10 12.78
N LYS A 92 10.29 19.04 13.59
CA LYS A 92 11.52 18.40 14.11
C LYS A 92 12.36 17.71 13.04
N ASN A 93 11.76 17.38 11.90
CA ASN A 93 12.40 16.66 10.81
C ASN A 93 12.66 17.54 9.58
N MET A 94 12.31 18.83 9.63
CA MET A 94 12.64 19.82 8.59
C MET A 94 14.12 19.79 8.21
N ASP A 95 14.40 20.07 6.93
CA ASP A 95 15.72 20.08 6.30
C ASP A 95 16.43 18.72 6.24
N LYS A 96 15.75 17.65 6.61
CA LYS A 96 16.26 16.28 6.39
C LYS A 96 15.81 15.79 5.02
N SER A 97 16.67 14.99 4.41
CA SER A 97 16.30 14.19 3.23
C SER A 97 16.74 12.75 3.41
N TYR A 98 16.12 11.87 2.65
CA TYR A 98 16.43 10.44 2.68
C TYR A 98 16.58 9.86 1.29
N GLU A 99 17.18 8.68 1.21
CA GLU A 99 17.37 7.92 -0.03
C GLU A 99 16.98 6.46 0.17
N GLU A 100 16.53 5.82 -0.92
CA GLU A 100 16.08 4.42 -0.93
C GLU A 100 16.85 3.61 -1.95
N GLU A 101 17.46 2.51 -1.51
CA GLU A 101 17.98 1.52 -2.44
C GLU A 101 16.81 0.83 -3.16
N ALA A 102 16.99 0.58 -4.45
CA ALA A 102 15.99 0.01 -5.33
C ALA A 102 16.65 -0.69 -6.51
N HIS A 103 15.84 -1.43 -7.26
CA HIS A 103 16.26 -2.04 -8.52
C HIS A 103 15.22 -1.85 -9.62
N ILE A 104 15.66 -1.95 -10.87
CA ILE A 104 14.75 -2.00 -12.01
C ILE A 104 14.01 -3.33 -12.01
N GLN A 105 12.69 -3.27 -12.13
CA GLN A 105 11.82 -4.42 -12.32
C GLN A 105 10.95 -4.25 -13.56
N SER A 106 11.27 -4.99 -14.61
CA SER A 106 10.59 -4.90 -15.91
C SER A 106 10.84 -6.13 -16.78
N ALA A 107 9.97 -6.36 -17.77
CA ALA A 107 10.16 -7.44 -18.76
C ALA A 107 11.27 -7.13 -19.79
N GLY A 108 11.72 -5.88 -19.88
CA GLY A 108 12.77 -5.44 -20.80
C GLY A 108 13.43 -4.15 -20.32
N SER A 109 14.36 -3.60 -21.09
CA SER A 109 15.11 -2.40 -20.68
C SER A 109 14.23 -1.16 -20.49
N VAL A 110 14.58 -0.32 -19.53
CA VAL A 110 13.85 0.91 -19.18
C VAL A 110 14.71 2.14 -19.46
N ASN A 111 14.12 3.21 -20.01
CA ASN A 111 14.85 4.43 -20.31
C ASN A 111 15.19 5.24 -19.05
N PHE A 112 16.48 5.47 -18.80
CA PHE A 112 16.97 6.46 -17.84
C PHE A 112 17.10 7.82 -18.53
N ARG A 113 16.39 8.83 -18.03
CA ARG A 113 16.19 10.11 -18.72
C ARG A 113 16.75 11.29 -17.95
N LYS A 114 16.97 12.42 -18.62
CA LYS A 114 17.45 13.67 -17.98
C LYS A 114 16.39 14.38 -17.14
N GLY A 115 15.11 14.19 -17.45
CA GLY A 115 13.98 14.81 -16.76
C GLY A 115 12.80 13.83 -16.60
N PRO A 116 11.78 14.22 -15.82
CA PRO A 116 10.57 13.43 -15.65
C PRO A 116 9.68 13.57 -16.89
N GLY A 117 9.62 12.53 -17.73
CA GLY A 117 8.71 12.49 -18.87
C GLY A 117 9.21 11.66 -20.05
N GLU A 118 8.29 11.17 -20.88
CA GLU A 118 8.64 10.34 -22.04
C GLU A 118 9.35 11.10 -23.17
N LYS A 119 9.17 12.43 -23.19
CA LYS A 119 9.80 13.33 -24.18
C LYS A 119 11.20 13.78 -23.77
N GLU A 120 11.61 13.49 -22.54
CA GLU A 120 12.91 13.88 -22.00
C GLU A 120 14.03 13.04 -22.61
N ALA A 121 15.19 13.68 -22.79
CA ALA A 121 16.35 13.04 -23.41
C ALA A 121 16.79 11.79 -22.65
N ILE A 122 16.99 10.70 -23.39
CA ILE A 122 17.50 9.43 -22.83
C ILE A 122 19.00 9.59 -22.56
N ILE A 123 19.41 9.23 -21.35
CA ILE A 123 20.81 9.09 -20.96
C ILE A 123 21.33 7.74 -21.49
N TYR A 124 20.66 6.63 -21.13
CA TYR A 124 20.82 5.28 -21.68
C TYR A 124 19.73 4.32 -21.12
N PRO A 125 19.54 3.12 -21.69
CA PRO A 125 18.66 2.10 -21.10
C PRO A 125 19.27 1.45 -19.85
N LEU A 126 18.42 1.04 -18.90
CA LEU A 126 18.74 0.22 -17.73
C LEU A 126 18.08 -1.15 -17.88
N GLU A 127 18.84 -2.22 -17.63
CA GLU A 127 18.33 -3.59 -17.69
C GLU A 127 17.58 -3.96 -16.41
N ASN A 128 16.71 -4.98 -16.51
CA ASN A 128 16.05 -5.57 -15.35
C ASN A 128 17.08 -6.03 -14.29
N GLY A 129 16.80 -5.74 -13.02
CA GLY A 129 17.70 -6.00 -11.89
C GLY A 129 18.80 -4.97 -11.68
N THR A 130 18.88 -3.91 -12.49
CA THR A 130 19.87 -2.84 -12.27
C THR A 130 19.61 -2.15 -10.94
N ALA A 131 20.55 -2.25 -10.00
CA ALA A 131 20.51 -1.55 -8.73
C ALA A 131 20.73 -0.03 -8.91
N LEU A 132 19.97 0.77 -8.18
CA LEU A 132 19.99 2.22 -8.19
C LEU A 132 19.53 2.77 -6.83
N THR A 133 19.76 4.06 -6.62
CA THR A 133 19.26 4.74 -5.41
C THR A 133 18.20 5.75 -5.81
N ILE A 134 17.00 5.67 -5.23
CA ILE A 134 15.95 6.68 -5.33
C ILE A 134 16.32 7.85 -4.41
N ILE A 135 16.27 9.06 -4.96
CA ILE A 135 16.69 10.30 -4.29
C ILE A 135 15.64 11.42 -4.37
N GLY A 136 14.48 11.10 -4.91
CA GLY A 136 13.32 11.98 -4.98
C GLY A 136 12.25 11.41 -5.91
N LYS A 137 11.04 11.97 -5.84
CA LYS A 137 9.92 11.63 -6.72
C LYS A 137 9.35 12.89 -7.36
N SER A 138 8.90 12.76 -8.59
CA SER A 138 8.16 13.80 -9.32
C SER A 138 7.05 13.11 -10.11
N ASP A 139 5.84 13.15 -9.56
CA ASP A 139 4.68 12.42 -10.07
C ASP A 139 4.99 10.92 -10.29
N ASP A 140 4.82 10.44 -11.52
CA ASP A 140 5.08 9.06 -11.94
C ASP A 140 6.54 8.77 -12.28
N TRP A 141 7.48 9.62 -11.83
CA TRP A 141 8.92 9.46 -12.07
C TRP A 141 9.71 9.47 -10.77
N TYR A 142 10.63 8.53 -10.63
CA TYR A 142 11.65 8.60 -9.61
C TYR A 142 12.86 9.32 -10.14
N LYS A 143 13.35 10.30 -9.38
CA LYS A 143 14.71 10.83 -9.52
C LYS A 143 15.64 9.80 -8.88
N VAL A 144 16.58 9.30 -9.65
CA VAL A 144 17.48 8.23 -9.22
C VAL A 144 18.93 8.61 -9.45
N ARG A 145 19.80 8.06 -8.61
CA ARG A 145 21.24 8.00 -8.84
C ARG A 145 21.58 6.60 -9.32
N TYR A 146 22.28 6.53 -10.43
CA TYR A 146 22.86 5.30 -10.95
C TYR A 146 24.28 5.60 -11.43
N LYS A 147 25.26 4.93 -10.81
CA LYS A 147 26.69 5.24 -10.96
C LYS A 147 26.96 6.72 -10.62
N ASP A 148 27.61 7.44 -11.53
CA ASP A 148 27.97 8.86 -11.43
C ASP A 148 26.87 9.81 -11.93
N LYS A 149 25.71 9.27 -12.36
CA LYS A 149 24.66 10.06 -12.99
C LYS A 149 23.41 10.16 -12.13
N VAL A 150 22.77 11.32 -12.22
CA VAL A 150 21.42 11.58 -11.71
C VAL A 150 20.48 11.80 -12.88
N GLY A 151 19.30 11.20 -12.82
CA GLY A 151 18.27 11.33 -13.84
C GLY A 151 16.95 10.76 -13.34
N PHE A 152 16.06 10.39 -14.26
CA PHE A 152 14.72 9.96 -13.95
C PHE A 152 14.38 8.63 -14.63
N VAL A 153 13.65 7.78 -13.91
CA VAL A 153 13.10 6.52 -14.39
C VAL A 153 11.60 6.50 -14.07
N ALA A 154 10.79 5.99 -14.99
CA ALA A 154 9.35 5.86 -14.75
C ALA A 154 9.13 4.96 -13.53
N ALA A 155 8.34 5.45 -12.56
CA ALA A 155 8.23 4.85 -11.24
C ALA A 155 7.72 3.40 -11.30
N GLN A 156 6.83 3.10 -12.26
CA GLN A 156 6.29 1.76 -12.50
C GLN A 156 7.35 0.65 -12.66
N PHE A 157 8.60 1.00 -13.00
CA PHE A 157 9.69 0.05 -13.21
C PHE A 157 10.76 0.07 -12.11
N VAL A 158 10.57 0.83 -11.03
CA VAL A 158 11.53 0.93 -9.94
C VAL A 158 10.92 0.29 -8.71
N MET A 159 11.56 -0.75 -8.19
CA MET A 159 11.12 -1.44 -6.99
C MET A 159 12.05 -1.09 -5.82
N PRO A 160 11.57 -0.40 -4.77
CA PRO A 160 12.31 -0.21 -3.54
C PRO A 160 12.73 -1.55 -2.93
N ASP A 161 13.98 -1.68 -2.50
CA ASP A 161 14.51 -2.95 -1.97
C ASP A 161 13.91 -3.33 -0.61
N ILE A 162 13.29 -2.35 0.07
CA ILE A 162 12.55 -2.56 1.32
C ILE A 162 11.23 -3.32 1.07
N ALA A 163 10.74 -3.29 -0.18
CA ALA A 163 9.45 -3.85 -0.54
C ALA A 163 9.50 -5.36 -0.33
N GLN A 164 8.52 -5.85 0.40
CA GLN A 164 8.45 -7.26 0.72
C GLN A 164 7.74 -7.98 -0.43
N ARG A 165 8.43 -8.96 -1.01
CA ARG A 165 7.88 -9.79 -2.08
C ARG A 165 6.84 -10.74 -1.50
N GLY A 166 5.74 -10.87 -2.17
CA GLY A 166 4.73 -11.89 -1.96
C GLY A 166 4.19 -12.36 -3.29
N PHE A 167 3.20 -13.23 -3.23
CA PHE A 167 2.58 -13.76 -4.42
C PHE A 167 1.16 -14.20 -4.14
N ASP A 168 0.37 -14.34 -5.18
CA ASP A 168 -0.88 -15.09 -5.11
C ASP A 168 -0.83 -16.23 -6.12
N THR A 169 -1.60 -17.28 -5.83
CA THR A 169 -1.65 -18.47 -6.66
C THR A 169 -3.03 -19.06 -6.62
N TYR A 170 -3.48 -19.62 -7.74
CA TYR A 170 -4.80 -20.22 -7.87
C TYR A 170 -4.92 -21.45 -6.95
N THR A 171 -4.02 -22.43 -7.06
CA THR A 171 -4.13 -23.72 -6.35
C THR A 171 -3.46 -23.74 -4.99
N SER A 172 -3.94 -24.63 -4.12
CA SER A 172 -3.28 -24.97 -2.85
C SER A 172 -1.83 -25.42 -3.04
N LEU A 173 -0.94 -25.07 -2.10
CA LEU A 173 0.46 -25.49 -2.09
C LEU A 173 0.80 -26.34 -0.86
N SER A 174 1.73 -27.28 -1.02
CA SER A 174 2.30 -28.04 0.10
C SER A 174 3.26 -27.20 0.96
N LEU A 175 3.51 -27.64 2.19
CA LEU A 175 4.53 -27.06 3.08
C LEU A 175 5.89 -26.91 2.38
N SER A 176 6.33 -27.93 1.63
CA SER A 176 7.62 -27.91 0.93
C SER A 176 7.69 -26.82 -0.16
N GLN A 177 6.59 -26.58 -0.87
CA GLN A 177 6.51 -25.51 -1.86
C GLN A 177 6.55 -24.14 -1.17
N TYR A 178 5.81 -23.95 -0.08
CA TYR A 178 5.88 -22.72 0.70
C TYR A 178 7.26 -22.45 1.29
N GLN A 179 7.95 -23.47 1.79
CA GLN A 179 9.33 -23.35 2.27
C GLN A 179 10.30 -22.95 1.14
N GLN A 180 10.09 -23.47 -0.06
CA GLN A 180 10.88 -23.06 -1.23
C GLN A 180 10.64 -21.58 -1.57
N PHE A 181 9.38 -21.12 -1.60
CA PHE A 181 9.07 -19.70 -1.79
C PHE A 181 9.69 -18.82 -0.69
N LYS A 182 9.65 -19.25 0.57
CA LYS A 182 10.31 -18.53 1.66
C LYS A 182 11.81 -18.38 1.42
N LYS A 183 12.47 -19.47 0.99
CA LYS A 183 13.90 -19.50 0.66
C LYS A 183 14.24 -18.56 -0.50
N ASP A 184 13.33 -18.40 -1.45
CA ASP A 184 13.48 -17.50 -2.60
C ASP A 184 13.19 -16.02 -2.26
N GLY A 185 12.97 -15.70 -0.98
CA GLY A 185 12.82 -14.33 -0.48
C GLY A 185 11.38 -13.83 -0.40
N TYR A 186 10.39 -14.69 -0.63
CA TYR A 186 8.99 -14.30 -0.43
C TYR A 186 8.65 -14.22 1.07
N SER A 187 7.84 -13.22 1.41
CA SER A 187 7.48 -12.86 2.79
C SER A 187 6.00 -13.08 3.10
N PHE A 188 5.16 -13.19 2.07
CA PHE A 188 3.75 -13.48 2.21
C PHE A 188 3.19 -14.21 0.97
N VAL A 189 2.01 -14.81 1.13
CA VAL A 189 1.22 -15.39 0.05
C VAL A 189 -0.24 -15.03 0.22
N ALA A 190 -0.91 -14.61 -0.85
CA ALA A 190 -2.36 -14.46 -0.87
C ALA A 190 -3.05 -15.73 -1.39
N ARG A 191 -4.12 -16.13 -0.71
CA ARG A 191 -4.89 -17.33 -1.00
C ARG A 191 -6.39 -17.03 -0.92
N TYR A 192 -7.17 -17.83 -1.65
CA TYR A 192 -8.56 -17.49 -1.93
C TYR A 192 -9.52 -18.05 -0.89
N TYR A 193 -10.47 -17.23 -0.47
CA TYR A 193 -11.79 -17.71 -0.07
C TYR A 193 -12.70 -17.79 -1.29
N SER A 194 -13.49 -18.86 -1.36
CA SER A 194 -14.43 -19.10 -2.46
C SER A 194 -15.51 -20.08 -2.05
N ALA A 195 -16.77 -19.77 -2.35
CA ALA A 195 -17.89 -20.69 -2.15
C ALA A 195 -18.06 -21.67 -3.33
N LYS A 196 -17.46 -21.34 -4.47
CA LYS A 196 -17.76 -21.97 -5.77
C LYS A 196 -16.64 -22.83 -6.31
N ASP A 197 -15.40 -22.55 -5.91
CA ASP A 197 -14.22 -23.19 -6.47
C ASP A 197 -13.35 -23.81 -5.37
N GLN A 198 -13.49 -25.13 -5.21
CA GLN A 198 -12.76 -25.90 -4.21
C GLN A 198 -11.27 -26.02 -4.53
N ALA A 199 -10.85 -25.84 -5.79
CA ALA A 199 -9.45 -25.95 -6.15
C ALA A 199 -8.62 -24.76 -5.63
N LYS A 200 -9.25 -23.58 -5.53
CA LYS A 200 -8.59 -22.38 -4.97
C LYS A 200 -8.87 -22.11 -3.50
N LYS A 201 -9.96 -22.65 -2.94
CA LYS A 201 -10.37 -22.43 -1.55
C LYS A 201 -9.25 -22.80 -0.58
N LEU A 202 -8.80 -21.82 0.21
CA LEU A 202 -7.84 -21.99 1.29
C LEU A 202 -8.42 -22.88 2.38
N THR A 203 -7.63 -23.86 2.84
CA THR A 203 -7.97 -24.74 3.96
C THR A 203 -7.15 -24.38 5.20
N LYS A 204 -7.61 -24.84 6.37
CA LYS A 204 -6.88 -24.64 7.63
C LYS A 204 -5.50 -25.29 7.58
N GLU A 205 -5.40 -26.49 7.01
CA GLU A 205 -4.16 -27.24 6.88
C GLU A 205 -3.17 -26.52 5.96
N GLU A 206 -3.64 -25.98 4.84
CA GLU A 206 -2.80 -25.16 3.95
C GLU A 206 -2.32 -23.88 4.63
N ALA A 207 -3.22 -23.21 5.36
CA ALA A 207 -2.89 -21.96 6.03
C ALA A 207 -1.85 -22.17 7.15
N GLN A 208 -1.95 -23.30 7.85
CA GLN A 208 -0.92 -23.77 8.78
C GLN A 208 0.40 -24.07 8.05
N ALA A 209 0.38 -24.72 6.89
CA ALA A 209 1.58 -25.00 6.11
C ALA A 209 2.31 -23.72 5.66
N ALA A 210 1.59 -22.72 5.14
CA ALA A 210 2.18 -21.43 4.78
C ALA A 210 2.83 -20.73 5.99
N SER A 211 2.14 -20.77 7.13
CA SER A 211 2.62 -20.14 8.36
C SER A 211 3.81 -20.87 8.97
N GLN A 212 3.81 -22.21 8.95
CA GLN A 212 4.96 -23.05 9.33
C GLN A 212 6.18 -22.81 8.42
N ALA A 213 5.96 -22.49 7.15
CA ALA A 213 7.04 -22.07 6.24
C ALA A 213 7.56 -20.66 6.54
N GLY A 214 6.96 -19.90 7.46
CA GLY A 214 7.35 -18.54 7.81
C GLY A 214 6.87 -17.48 6.81
N LEU A 215 5.81 -17.77 6.04
CA LEU A 215 5.11 -16.81 5.21
C LEU A 215 3.92 -16.22 5.97
N ARG A 216 3.68 -14.93 5.78
CA ARG A 216 2.38 -14.31 6.12
C ARG A 216 1.34 -14.72 5.09
N LEU A 217 0.08 -14.75 5.49
CA LEU A 217 -1.03 -15.04 4.58
C LEU A 217 -1.71 -13.74 4.17
N VAL A 218 -2.47 -13.73 3.09
CA VAL A 218 -3.41 -12.66 2.73
C VAL A 218 -4.67 -13.35 2.23
N ALA A 219 -5.82 -13.03 2.79
CA ALA A 219 -7.08 -13.65 2.39
C ALA A 219 -7.79 -12.77 1.35
N ILE A 220 -8.17 -13.36 0.22
CA ILE A 220 -8.97 -12.69 -0.82
C ILE A 220 -10.19 -13.53 -1.19
N TYR A 221 -11.37 -12.95 -1.09
CA TYR A 221 -12.60 -13.56 -1.59
C TYR A 221 -12.76 -13.30 -3.08
N GLN A 222 -12.97 -14.36 -3.86
CA GLN A 222 -13.33 -14.26 -5.27
C GLN A 222 -14.14 -15.48 -5.73
N ASP A 223 -15.35 -15.25 -6.23
CA ASP A 223 -16.13 -16.24 -7.00
C ASP A 223 -16.29 -15.76 -8.45
N TYR A 224 -17.38 -15.06 -8.75
CA TYR A 224 -17.75 -14.56 -10.08
C TYR A 224 -17.48 -13.06 -10.24
N ASN A 225 -16.48 -12.51 -9.54
CA ASN A 225 -16.25 -11.06 -9.38
C ASN A 225 -15.74 -10.34 -10.67
N ASN A 226 -16.32 -10.67 -11.82
CA ASN A 226 -15.87 -10.25 -13.14
C ASN A 226 -17.00 -9.76 -14.06
N LYS A 227 -18.19 -9.42 -13.55
CA LYS A 227 -19.27 -8.80 -14.36
C LYS A 227 -20.15 -7.90 -13.50
N ALA A 228 -20.67 -6.83 -14.09
CA ALA A 228 -21.51 -5.85 -13.39
C ALA A 228 -22.72 -6.47 -12.64
N GLU A 229 -23.33 -7.52 -13.17
CA GLU A 229 -24.46 -8.22 -12.53
C GLU A 229 -24.12 -8.87 -11.18
N TYR A 230 -22.83 -9.15 -10.92
CA TYR A 230 -22.35 -9.70 -9.65
C TYR A 230 -21.92 -8.61 -8.66
N PHE A 231 -21.89 -7.34 -9.09
CA PHE A 231 -21.60 -6.19 -8.24
C PHE A 231 -22.90 -5.47 -7.88
N ASN A 232 -23.57 -5.99 -6.85
CA ASN A 232 -24.73 -5.37 -6.21
C ASN A 232 -24.74 -5.71 -4.72
N TYR A 233 -25.65 -5.07 -3.99
CA TYR A 233 -25.76 -5.21 -2.55
C TYR A 233 -25.97 -6.65 -2.08
N GLU A 234 -26.84 -7.40 -2.73
CA GLU A 234 -27.18 -8.79 -2.36
C GLU A 234 -25.98 -9.72 -2.51
N TYR A 235 -25.20 -9.58 -3.59
CA TYR A 235 -23.95 -10.32 -3.75
C TYR A 235 -22.90 -9.88 -2.71
N GLY A 236 -22.84 -8.58 -2.38
CA GLY A 236 -21.96 -8.07 -1.33
C GLY A 236 -22.24 -8.72 0.02
N VAL A 237 -23.51 -8.83 0.39
CA VAL A 237 -23.95 -9.52 1.62
C VAL A 237 -23.61 -11.01 1.58
N ALA A 238 -23.98 -11.70 0.49
CA ALA A 238 -23.80 -13.13 0.37
C ALA A 238 -22.32 -13.54 0.41
N GLN A 239 -21.46 -12.86 -0.35
CA GLN A 239 -20.04 -13.16 -0.44
C GLN A 239 -19.29 -12.75 0.83
N SER A 240 -19.65 -11.63 1.47
CA SER A 240 -19.09 -11.25 2.77
C SER A 240 -19.44 -12.28 3.86
N THR A 241 -20.69 -12.76 3.87
CA THR A 241 -21.13 -13.82 4.78
C THR A 241 -20.30 -15.09 4.62
N GLU A 242 -20.02 -15.50 3.38
CA GLU A 242 -19.20 -16.68 3.12
C GLU A 242 -17.73 -16.45 3.48
N ALA A 243 -17.18 -15.28 3.16
CA ALA A 243 -15.81 -14.93 3.53
C ALA A 243 -15.58 -14.99 5.03
N ILE A 244 -16.54 -14.50 5.82
CA ILE A 244 -16.53 -14.58 7.29
C ILE A 244 -16.52 -16.04 7.77
N LYS A 245 -17.39 -16.90 7.20
CA LYS A 245 -17.42 -18.33 7.57
C LYS A 245 -16.08 -19.01 7.30
N GLN A 246 -15.47 -18.74 6.14
CA GLN A 246 -14.20 -19.33 5.76
C GLN A 246 -13.03 -18.79 6.61
N ALA A 247 -13.06 -17.51 6.97
CA ALA A 247 -12.10 -16.92 7.89
C ALA A 247 -12.13 -17.61 9.26
N ILE A 248 -13.31 -17.96 9.76
CA ILE A 248 -13.46 -18.75 11.00
C ILE A 248 -12.93 -20.18 10.80
N GLU A 249 -13.32 -20.84 9.72
CA GLU A 249 -12.94 -22.23 9.39
C GLU A 249 -11.41 -22.41 9.30
N VAL A 250 -10.74 -21.46 8.63
CA VAL A 250 -9.29 -21.43 8.46
C VAL A 250 -8.56 -20.99 9.73
N GLY A 251 -9.24 -20.32 10.66
CA GLY A 251 -8.63 -19.77 11.87
C GLY A 251 -7.86 -18.49 11.60
N GLN A 252 -8.39 -17.61 10.75
CA GLN A 252 -7.80 -16.31 10.46
C GLN A 252 -7.75 -15.43 11.74
N SER A 253 -6.56 -14.99 12.14
CA SER A 253 -6.38 -14.09 13.29
C SER A 253 -7.17 -12.78 13.10
N PHE A 254 -7.80 -12.24 14.15
CA PHE A 254 -8.47 -10.93 14.08
C PHE A 254 -7.51 -9.75 13.99
N SER A 255 -6.33 -9.89 14.59
CA SER A 255 -5.28 -8.88 14.59
C SER A 255 -3.90 -9.49 14.49
N VAL A 256 -2.94 -8.69 14.03
CA VAL A 256 -1.52 -9.03 13.95
C VAL A 256 -0.75 -7.82 14.47
N ALA A 257 0.13 -8.05 15.45
CA ALA A 257 0.91 -6.98 16.09
C ALA A 257 0.05 -5.79 16.57
N GLY A 258 -1.17 -6.05 17.06
CA GLY A 258 -2.09 -5.02 17.55
C GLY A 258 -2.91 -4.30 16.48
N LYS A 259 -2.68 -4.55 15.19
CA LYS A 259 -3.47 -4.01 14.07
C LYS A 259 -4.51 -5.02 13.57
N PRO A 260 -5.72 -4.61 13.18
CA PRO A 260 -6.72 -5.54 12.63
C PRO A 260 -6.20 -6.22 11.37
N SER A 261 -6.55 -7.49 11.17
CA SER A 261 -6.32 -8.16 9.89
C SER A 261 -7.51 -7.95 8.95
N ALA A 262 -7.34 -8.22 7.66
CA ALA A 262 -8.34 -7.87 6.65
C ALA A 262 -8.72 -9.06 5.77
N ILE A 263 -9.90 -8.98 5.16
CA ILE A 263 -10.33 -9.84 4.06
C ILE A 263 -10.46 -8.96 2.82
N TYR A 264 -9.71 -9.27 1.76
CA TYR A 264 -9.81 -8.57 0.49
C TYR A 264 -10.98 -9.11 -0.32
N PHE A 265 -11.71 -8.23 -1.01
CA PHE A 265 -12.76 -8.61 -1.96
C PHE A 265 -12.33 -8.19 -3.36
N ALA A 266 -12.36 -9.13 -4.29
CA ALA A 266 -11.90 -8.90 -5.66
C ALA A 266 -12.90 -8.07 -6.47
N VAL A 267 -12.37 -7.12 -7.24
CA VAL A 267 -13.02 -6.48 -8.39
C VAL A 267 -12.14 -6.78 -9.61
N ASP A 268 -12.47 -7.86 -10.31
CA ASP A 268 -11.66 -8.38 -11.40
C ASP A 268 -12.16 -7.90 -12.77
N GLU A 269 -11.59 -6.79 -13.22
CA GLU A 269 -11.94 -6.16 -14.51
C GLU A 269 -11.05 -6.63 -15.66
N SER A 270 -10.08 -7.52 -15.39
CA SER A 270 -8.98 -7.86 -16.31
C SER A 270 -9.44 -8.32 -17.69
N ASN A 271 -10.62 -8.96 -17.77
CA ASN A 271 -11.14 -9.59 -18.99
C ASN A 271 -12.53 -9.11 -19.40
N VAL A 272 -13.11 -8.11 -18.72
CA VAL A 272 -14.52 -7.72 -18.91
C VAL A 272 -14.75 -6.23 -19.12
N GLY A 273 -13.68 -5.42 -19.05
CA GLY A 273 -13.77 -3.98 -19.13
C GLY A 273 -14.33 -3.34 -17.86
N ASP A 274 -14.54 -2.02 -17.92
CA ASP A 274 -14.91 -1.22 -16.76
C ASP A 274 -16.33 -1.57 -16.25
N ILE A 275 -16.41 -2.10 -15.04
CA ILE A 275 -17.66 -2.29 -14.29
C ILE A 275 -18.12 -0.92 -13.76
N PRO A 276 -19.42 -0.57 -13.84
CA PRO A 276 -19.88 0.72 -13.34
C PRO A 276 -19.52 0.91 -11.86
N LEU A 277 -18.93 2.05 -11.52
CA LEU A 277 -18.51 2.34 -10.14
C LEU A 277 -19.69 2.33 -9.16
N SER A 278 -20.91 2.65 -9.62
CA SER A 278 -22.13 2.53 -8.82
C SER A 278 -22.45 1.08 -8.41
N ASN A 279 -22.20 0.11 -9.29
CA ASN A 279 -22.37 -1.31 -8.98
C ASN A 279 -21.35 -1.75 -7.92
N ILE A 280 -20.10 -1.31 -8.08
CA ILE A 280 -19.03 -1.59 -7.11
C ILE A 280 -19.35 -0.94 -5.75
N GLU A 281 -19.86 0.29 -5.72
CA GLU A 281 -20.29 0.98 -4.49
C GLU A 281 -21.37 0.17 -3.75
N GLU A 282 -22.40 -0.29 -4.47
CA GLU A 282 -23.49 -1.08 -3.89
C GLU A 282 -23.01 -2.43 -3.36
N TYR A 283 -22.08 -3.10 -4.07
CA TYR A 283 -21.44 -4.33 -3.62
C TYR A 283 -20.65 -4.12 -2.32
N PHE A 284 -19.80 -3.10 -2.26
CA PHE A 284 -19.03 -2.79 -1.04
C PHE A 284 -19.90 -2.27 0.11
N ARG A 285 -21.04 -1.64 -0.18
CA ARG A 285 -22.07 -1.32 0.82
C ARG A 285 -22.61 -2.59 1.49
N GLY A 286 -22.93 -3.62 0.70
CA GLY A 286 -23.36 -4.93 1.23
C GLY A 286 -22.28 -5.64 2.06
N ILE A 287 -21.02 -5.57 1.61
CA ILE A 287 -19.89 -6.11 2.38
C ILE A 287 -19.78 -5.40 3.72
N LYS A 288 -19.76 -4.06 3.72
CA LYS A 288 -19.62 -3.24 4.92
C LYS A 288 -20.72 -3.49 5.92
N ASP A 289 -21.98 -3.47 5.47
CA ASP A 289 -23.14 -3.72 6.33
C ASP A 289 -23.11 -5.12 6.94
N THR A 290 -22.52 -6.10 6.27
CA THR A 290 -22.38 -7.47 6.77
C THR A 290 -21.24 -7.59 7.78
N MET A 291 -20.05 -7.05 7.45
CA MET A 291 -18.89 -7.14 8.33
C MET A 291 -19.06 -6.31 9.61
N ASP A 292 -19.73 -5.17 9.53
CA ASP A 292 -19.99 -4.32 10.70
C ASP A 292 -21.03 -4.94 11.66
N LYS A 293 -21.89 -5.85 11.19
CA LYS A 293 -22.88 -6.57 12.01
C LYS A 293 -22.34 -7.86 12.62
N PHE A 294 -21.16 -8.34 12.23
CA PHE A 294 -20.66 -9.67 12.61
C PHE A 294 -19.83 -9.68 13.90
N SER A 295 -20.10 -10.65 14.80
CA SER A 295 -19.06 -11.28 15.64
C SER A 295 -19.41 -12.59 16.34
N ALA A 296 -18.37 -13.20 16.92
CA ALA A 296 -18.31 -14.50 17.58
C ALA A 296 -18.94 -14.62 19.00
N ASP A 297 -18.89 -13.62 19.90
CA ASP A 297 -19.36 -13.82 21.31
C ASP A 297 -20.04 -12.58 21.95
N ASP A 298 -19.48 -11.38 21.74
CA ASP A 298 -20.23 -10.12 21.74
C ASP A 298 -19.64 -9.20 20.65
N PRO A 299 -20.50 -8.67 19.78
CA PRO A 299 -20.21 -8.46 18.38
C PRO A 299 -20.09 -7.07 17.83
N GLU A 300 -20.18 -6.04 18.66
CA GLU A 300 -20.27 -4.66 18.19
C GLU A 300 -18.97 -4.05 17.63
N LYS A 301 -17.98 -4.85 17.24
CA LYS A 301 -16.80 -4.37 16.52
C LYS A 301 -16.40 -5.35 15.42
N ARG A 302 -16.25 -4.78 14.22
CA ARG A 302 -15.71 -5.41 13.02
C ARG A 302 -14.49 -6.27 13.35
N ARG A 303 -14.58 -7.58 13.07
CA ARG A 303 -13.55 -8.57 13.42
C ARG A 303 -12.37 -8.60 12.44
N TRP A 304 -12.64 -8.24 11.19
CA TRP A 304 -11.66 -8.09 10.11
C TRP A 304 -11.95 -6.83 9.32
N ASP A 305 -10.92 -6.08 8.96
CA ASP A 305 -11.06 -4.94 8.08
C ASP A 305 -11.38 -5.38 6.64
N ILE A 306 -11.84 -4.43 5.83
CA ILE A 306 -12.21 -4.69 4.44
C ILE A 306 -10.99 -4.34 3.62
N GLY A 307 -10.58 -5.27 2.78
CA GLY A 307 -9.68 -5.01 1.67
C GLY A 307 -10.43 -4.97 0.35
N VAL A 308 -9.91 -4.22 -0.62
CA VAL A 308 -10.29 -4.31 -2.02
C VAL A 308 -9.10 -4.74 -2.85
N TYR A 309 -9.30 -5.71 -3.74
CA TYR A 309 -8.41 -5.94 -4.86
C TYR A 309 -9.02 -5.35 -6.14
N GLY A 310 -8.25 -4.57 -6.90
CA GLY A 310 -8.72 -4.02 -8.17
C GLY A 310 -7.72 -3.07 -8.84
N ASN A 311 -8.05 -2.62 -10.05
CA ASN A 311 -7.23 -1.63 -10.76
C ASN A 311 -7.36 -0.23 -10.11
N TYR A 312 -6.48 0.70 -10.48
CA TYR A 312 -6.37 2.02 -9.84
C TYR A 312 -7.70 2.79 -9.74
N ARG A 313 -8.53 2.82 -10.79
CA ARG A 313 -9.81 3.55 -10.77
C ARG A 313 -10.77 3.00 -9.70
N VAL A 314 -10.81 1.69 -9.52
CA VAL A 314 -11.68 1.01 -8.55
C VAL A 314 -11.21 1.30 -7.14
N VAL A 315 -9.92 1.06 -6.88
CA VAL A 315 -9.37 1.18 -5.54
C VAL A 315 -9.31 2.64 -5.09
N LYS A 316 -9.10 3.60 -6.01
CA LYS A 316 -9.24 5.04 -5.77
C LYS A 316 -10.65 5.42 -5.38
N PHE A 317 -11.62 5.02 -6.19
CA PHE A 317 -13.02 5.32 -5.94
C PHE A 317 -13.47 4.81 -4.56
N LEU A 318 -13.14 3.56 -4.22
CA LEU A 318 -13.52 2.98 -2.93
C LEU A 318 -12.77 3.61 -1.76
N GLN A 319 -11.50 4.00 -1.92
CA GLN A 319 -10.79 4.73 -0.87
C GLN A 319 -11.46 6.08 -0.56
N GLU A 320 -11.90 6.82 -1.59
CA GLU A 320 -12.63 8.09 -1.42
C GLU A 320 -13.99 7.91 -0.74
N LYS A 321 -14.67 6.77 -0.97
CA LYS A 321 -16.00 6.47 -0.43
C LYS A 321 -15.99 5.87 0.97
N MET A 322 -15.08 4.92 1.22
CA MET A 322 -15.02 4.14 2.44
C MET A 322 -14.02 4.69 3.45
N GLY A 323 -13.16 5.61 3.02
CA GLY A 323 -12.16 6.25 3.86
C GLY A 323 -10.89 5.43 4.02
N THR A 324 -10.09 5.83 5.00
CA THR A 324 -8.70 5.44 5.17
C THR A 324 -8.48 4.08 5.84
N ASP A 325 -9.55 3.47 6.33
CA ASP A 325 -9.57 2.16 7.00
C ASP A 325 -9.74 1.01 5.98
N LEU A 326 -9.93 1.36 4.70
CA LEU A 326 -9.95 0.40 3.61
C LEU A 326 -8.53 -0.06 3.29
N TYR A 327 -8.31 -1.38 3.31
CA TYR A 327 -7.09 -1.99 2.79
C TYR A 327 -7.16 -2.06 1.28
N ILE A 328 -6.05 -1.79 0.61
CA ILE A 328 -6.01 -1.66 -0.84
C ILE A 328 -4.95 -2.60 -1.40
N TRP A 329 -5.37 -3.45 -2.33
CA TRP A 329 -4.52 -4.28 -3.14
C TRP A 329 -4.72 -3.86 -4.60
N GLN A 330 -3.78 -3.08 -5.13
CA GLN A 330 -3.88 -2.58 -6.49
C GLN A 330 -3.22 -3.57 -7.47
N THR A 331 -3.86 -3.81 -8.61
CA THR A 331 -3.24 -4.53 -9.73
C THR A 331 -2.71 -3.56 -10.79
N SER A 332 -1.61 -3.93 -11.45
CA SER A 332 -1.08 -3.30 -12.66
C SER A 332 -1.85 -3.67 -13.94
N MET A 333 -2.99 -4.35 -13.81
CA MET A 333 -3.90 -4.65 -14.93
C MET A 333 -5.05 -3.65 -15.03
N GLY A 334 -5.60 -3.46 -16.24
CA GLY A 334 -6.78 -2.62 -16.47
C GLY A 334 -6.48 -1.15 -16.81
N THR A 335 -7.55 -0.35 -16.87
CA THR A 335 -7.54 1.04 -17.36
C THR A 335 -7.26 2.05 -16.25
N GLY A 336 -6.79 3.24 -16.64
CA GLY A 336 -6.65 4.39 -15.74
C GLY A 336 -5.45 4.36 -14.80
N GLN A 337 -4.40 3.59 -15.12
CA GLN A 337 -3.20 3.57 -14.29
C GLN A 337 -2.48 4.91 -14.34
N ALA A 338 -2.41 5.54 -13.18
CA ALA A 338 -1.63 6.72 -12.88
C ALA A 338 -1.16 6.57 -11.43
N ASN A 339 -0.19 7.38 -10.99
CA ASN A 339 0.26 7.40 -9.61
C ASN A 339 0.88 6.07 -9.14
N TYR A 340 1.70 5.45 -9.99
CA TYR A 340 2.49 4.28 -9.60
C TYR A 340 3.40 4.65 -8.43
N PHE A 341 3.32 3.89 -7.34
CA PHE A 341 4.12 4.16 -6.14
C PHE A 341 3.89 5.56 -5.55
N SER A 342 2.66 6.07 -5.65
CA SER A 342 2.23 7.33 -5.04
C SER A 342 1.73 7.13 -3.62
N LYS A 343 2.22 7.92 -2.64
CA LYS A 343 1.61 7.91 -1.30
C LYS A 343 0.19 8.47 -1.27
N TYR A 344 -0.20 9.25 -2.28
CA TYR A 344 -1.57 9.76 -2.38
C TYR A 344 -2.59 8.63 -2.56
N PHE A 345 -2.12 7.42 -2.91
CA PHE A 345 -2.95 6.26 -3.11
C PHE A 345 -2.51 5.08 -2.21
N ASN A 346 -3.28 4.83 -1.14
CA ASN A 346 -2.90 4.03 0.04
C ASN A 346 -2.96 2.50 -0.18
N TYR A 347 -2.23 1.98 -1.16
CA TYR A 347 -2.16 0.54 -1.36
C TYR A 347 -1.24 -0.17 -0.36
N ASN A 348 -1.77 -1.21 0.27
CA ASN A 348 -1.05 -2.14 1.15
C ASN A 348 -0.29 -3.19 0.34
N ILE A 349 -0.86 -3.58 -0.81
CA ILE A 349 -0.31 -4.60 -1.72
C ILE A 349 -0.39 -4.06 -3.15
N TYR A 350 0.65 -4.30 -3.94
CA TYR A 350 0.69 -4.01 -5.37
C TYR A 350 1.03 -5.27 -6.15
N GLN A 351 0.14 -5.70 -7.04
CA GLN A 351 0.38 -6.81 -7.97
C GLN A 351 1.01 -6.25 -9.24
N ASN A 352 2.21 -6.72 -9.59
CA ASN A 352 2.98 -6.16 -10.71
C ASN A 352 3.16 -7.13 -11.87
N LEU A 353 3.71 -8.33 -11.59
CA LEU A 353 3.98 -9.33 -12.62
C LEU A 353 2.91 -10.40 -12.57
N HIS A 354 2.32 -10.73 -13.72
CA HIS A 354 1.22 -11.67 -13.84
C HIS A 354 1.67 -12.96 -14.53
N GLU A 355 1.12 -14.08 -14.08
CA GLU A 355 1.25 -15.42 -14.65
C GLU A 355 2.70 -15.92 -14.77
N VAL A 356 3.58 -15.49 -13.87
CA VAL A 356 4.97 -15.92 -13.89
C VAL A 356 5.11 -17.32 -13.32
N ASN A 357 5.96 -18.14 -13.93
CA ASN A 357 6.30 -19.45 -13.37
C ASN A 357 7.48 -19.32 -12.40
N ARG A 358 7.29 -19.80 -11.16
CA ARG A 358 8.33 -19.97 -10.14
C ARG A 358 8.20 -21.35 -9.54
N ASN A 359 9.28 -22.13 -9.56
CA ASN A 359 9.31 -23.47 -8.97
C ASN A 359 8.20 -24.40 -9.49
N GLY A 360 7.79 -24.26 -10.76
CA GLY A 360 6.71 -25.03 -11.36
C GLY A 360 5.30 -24.58 -10.96
N VAL A 361 5.16 -23.48 -10.22
CA VAL A 361 3.89 -22.89 -9.81
C VAL A 361 3.69 -21.59 -10.60
N ARG A 362 2.50 -21.43 -11.19
CA ARG A 362 2.08 -20.17 -11.82
C ARG A 362 1.56 -19.25 -10.73
N ILE A 363 2.16 -18.06 -10.63
CA ILE A 363 1.85 -17.07 -9.61
C ILE A 363 1.71 -15.68 -10.23
N ASP A 364 1.06 -14.79 -9.51
CA ASP A 364 1.19 -13.35 -9.72
C ASP A 364 2.07 -12.78 -8.59
N GLU A 365 3.06 -11.96 -8.94
CA GLU A 365 3.96 -11.35 -7.95
C GLU A 365 3.35 -10.09 -7.35
N ASN A 366 3.36 -10.07 -6.02
CA ASN A 366 2.79 -9.03 -5.19
C ASN A 366 3.87 -8.37 -4.34
N TYR A 367 3.68 -7.11 -3.99
CA TYR A 367 4.64 -6.31 -3.25
C TYR A 367 3.92 -5.54 -2.16
N SER A 368 4.44 -5.61 -0.94
CA SER A 368 3.95 -4.83 0.20
C SER A 368 5.08 -3.99 0.78
N ASN A 369 4.77 -3.17 1.79
CA ASN A 369 5.78 -2.33 2.46
C ASN A 369 6.55 -1.44 1.48
N VAL A 370 5.94 -1.07 0.35
CA VAL A 370 6.62 -0.26 -0.67
C VAL A 370 6.84 1.18 -0.17
N ARG A 371 6.28 1.51 1.00
CA ARG A 371 6.43 2.80 1.69
C ARG A 371 7.29 2.71 2.95
N GLY A 372 7.78 1.55 3.36
CA GLY A 372 8.65 1.38 4.54
C GLY A 372 7.90 1.35 5.86
N ASP A 373 6.59 1.31 5.78
CA ASP A 373 5.65 1.09 6.85
C ASP A 373 5.56 -0.42 7.12
N LEU A 374 6.51 -0.91 7.92
CA LEU A 374 6.84 -2.33 8.14
C LEU A 374 5.68 -3.22 8.67
N GLU A 375 4.53 -2.64 8.99
CA GLU A 375 3.45 -3.27 9.75
C GLU A 375 2.16 -3.56 8.95
N HIS A 376 2.09 -3.23 7.66
CA HIS A 376 0.82 -3.18 6.92
C HIS A 376 0.41 -4.45 6.17
N LEU A 377 1.06 -5.58 6.41
CA LEU A 377 0.55 -6.86 5.88
C LEU A 377 -0.37 -7.51 6.92
N PRO A 378 -1.70 -7.52 6.66
CA PRO A 378 -2.61 -8.25 7.51
C PRO A 378 -2.31 -9.74 7.33
N LEU A 379 -2.12 -10.43 8.46
CA LEU A 379 -2.15 -11.88 8.70
C LEU A 379 -0.80 -12.59 8.91
N ALA A 380 -0.56 -12.93 10.19
CA ALA A 380 0.09 -14.16 10.59
C ALA A 380 -0.99 -15.04 11.23
N ILE A 381 -1.15 -16.28 10.75
CA ILE A 381 -1.62 -17.35 11.63
C ILE A 381 -0.40 -17.68 12.47
N LYS A 382 -0.32 -17.14 13.68
CA LYS A 382 0.77 -17.48 14.58
C LYS A 382 0.54 -18.91 15.03
N GLY A 383 1.52 -19.78 14.76
CA GLY A 383 1.50 -21.20 15.10
C GLY A 383 1.64 -21.46 16.61
N ASP A 384 0.71 -20.95 17.40
CA ASP A 384 0.40 -21.44 18.74
C ASP A 384 -1.11 -21.75 18.77
N ILE A 385 -1.47 -22.93 18.25
CA ILE A 385 -2.73 -23.60 18.58
C ILE A 385 -2.39 -24.71 19.57
#